data_AF-A0A183VBX2-F1
#
_entry.id   AF-A0A183VBX2-F1
#
_cell.length_a   1.000
_cell.length_b   1.000
_cell.length_c   1.000
_cell.angle_alpha   90.00
_cell.angle_beta   90.00
_cell.angle_gamma   90.00
#
_symmetry.space_group_name_H-M   'P 1'
#
loop_
_entity.id
_entity.type
_entity.pdbx_description
1 polymer ?
#
loop_
_entity_poly.entity_id
_entity_poly.type
_entity_poly.pdbx_seq_one_letter_code
_entity_poly.pdbx_strand_id
1 'polypeptide(L)'
;MEAYNWTDFALVYSTAGSSSMCDGFQSDLKNFMQTVSAVIVYSSHIDLQCDECTNRVLNNLRLRARIVVMCFDENEQSNGFLRAIYDHGMANAEYVYINLKPCICDAAATNNDYMQKVNSDRKLQEALKYTLTIKDVAKGVSLPMVFAFESELKRRMEELAERFPGTFLQNYTTV
;
A
#
# COMPACT_ATOMS: atom_id res chain seq x y z
N MET A 1 -7.25 -8.78 11.66
CA MET A 1 -7.45 -7.33 11.86
C MET A 1 -7.90 -7.01 13.29
N GLU A 2 -8.80 -7.81 13.88
CA GLU A 2 -9.26 -7.64 15.27
C GLU A 2 -8.14 -7.60 16.31
N ALA A 3 -7.12 -8.46 16.19
CA ALA A 3 -5.97 -8.50 17.10
C ALA A 3 -5.16 -7.19 17.17
N TYR A 4 -5.29 -6.32 16.16
CA TYR A 4 -4.58 -5.04 16.05
C TYR A 4 -5.51 -3.83 16.01
N ASN A 5 -6.84 -4.03 16.09
CA ASN A 5 -7.87 -3.01 15.97
C ASN A 5 -7.73 -2.11 14.72
N TRP A 6 -7.31 -2.68 13.60
CA TRP A 6 -7.14 -1.97 12.34
C TRP A 6 -8.46 -1.84 11.60
N THR A 7 -9.13 -0.71 11.78
CA THR A 7 -10.43 -0.41 11.16
C THR A 7 -10.33 0.61 10.04
N ASP A 8 -9.33 1.49 10.06
CA ASP A 8 -9.29 2.67 9.20
C ASP A 8 -8.19 2.57 8.13
N PHE A 9 -8.62 2.40 6.88
CA PHE A 9 -7.74 2.28 5.72
C PHE A 9 -7.85 3.51 4.81
N ALA A 10 -6.75 3.89 4.19
CA ALA A 10 -6.75 4.77 3.03
C ALA A 10 -6.51 3.98 1.75
N LEU A 11 -7.08 4.45 0.65
CA LEU A 11 -6.82 3.98 -0.70
C LEU A 11 -6.24 5.11 -1.55
N VAL A 12 -5.04 4.90 -2.08
CA VAL A 12 -4.44 5.79 -3.07
C VAL A 12 -4.27 5.03 -4.36
N TYR A 13 -4.72 5.62 -5.46
CA TYR A 13 -4.62 4.97 -6.75
C TYR A 13 -4.28 5.94 -7.87
N SER A 14 -3.66 5.44 -8.93
CA SER A 14 -3.50 6.14 -10.21
C SER A 14 -3.99 5.22 -11.30
N THR A 15 -4.70 5.77 -12.29
CA THR A 15 -5.17 5.02 -13.45
C THR A 15 -4.48 5.52 -14.72
N ALA A 16 -3.91 4.60 -15.50
CA ALA A 16 -3.38 4.89 -16.83
C ALA A 16 -4.46 4.56 -17.87
N GLY A 17 -5.34 5.51 -18.17
CA GLY A 17 -6.33 5.38 -19.24
C GLY A 17 -7.64 4.68 -18.84
N SER A 18 -8.32 4.08 -19.83
CA SER A 18 -9.74 3.66 -19.73
C SER A 18 -10.01 2.25 -19.18
N SER A 19 -8.97 1.47 -18.88
CA SER A 19 -9.10 0.11 -18.32
C SER A 19 -8.00 -0.16 -17.30
N SER A 20 -8.07 0.51 -16.14
CA SER A 20 -7.06 0.31 -15.11
C SER A 20 -7.37 -0.93 -14.27
N MET A 21 -6.33 -1.68 -13.91
CA MET A 21 -6.44 -2.77 -12.94
C MET A 21 -6.97 -2.25 -11.60
N CYS A 22 -6.66 -0.99 -11.30
CA CYS A 22 -7.06 -0.32 -10.09
C CYS A 22 -8.56 -0.05 -9.97
N ASP A 23 -9.32 0.04 -11.06
CA ASP A 23 -10.78 0.24 -11.00
C ASP A 23 -11.52 -1.02 -10.52
N GLY A 24 -11.15 -2.19 -11.06
CA GLY A 24 -11.65 -3.47 -10.58
C GLY A 24 -11.26 -3.71 -9.13
N PHE A 25 -9.99 -3.40 -8.80
CA PHE A 25 -9.45 -3.55 -7.47
C PHE A 25 -10.18 -2.68 -6.42
N GLN A 26 -10.51 -1.43 -6.74
CA GLN A 26 -11.27 -0.56 -5.83
C GLN A 26 -12.59 -1.19 -5.40
N SER A 27 -13.29 -1.83 -6.35
CA SER A 27 -14.56 -2.50 -6.09
C SER A 27 -14.38 -3.73 -5.21
N ASP A 28 -13.38 -4.56 -5.51
CA ASP A 28 -13.07 -5.76 -4.72
C ASP A 28 -12.63 -5.42 -3.30
N LEU A 29 -11.78 -4.39 -3.13
CA LEU A 29 -11.35 -3.91 -1.83
C LEU A 29 -12.53 -3.42 -1.01
N LYS A 30 -13.44 -2.65 -1.59
CA LYS A 30 -14.62 -2.14 -0.88
C LYS A 30 -15.50 -3.29 -0.38
N ASN A 31 -15.71 -4.32 -1.21
CA ASN A 31 -16.46 -5.51 -0.81
C ASN A 31 -15.74 -6.27 0.30
N PHE A 32 -14.42 -6.42 0.21
CA PHE A 32 -13.61 -7.06 1.25
C PHE A 32 -13.70 -6.34 2.59
N MET A 33 -13.59 -5.01 2.60
CA MET A 33 -13.64 -4.20 3.82
C MET A 33 -14.94 -4.40 4.60
N GLN A 34 -16.06 -4.61 3.89
CA GLN A 34 -17.35 -4.95 4.50
C GLN A 34 -17.33 -6.31 5.23
N THR A 35 -16.56 -7.28 4.74
CA THR A 35 -16.49 -8.62 5.35
C THR A 35 -15.65 -8.67 6.64
N VAL A 36 -14.77 -7.69 6.83
CA VAL A 36 -13.77 -7.67 7.91
C VAL A 36 -13.97 -6.52 8.90
N SER A 37 -15.14 -5.88 8.85
CA SER A 37 -15.50 -4.74 9.70
C SER A 37 -14.48 -3.59 9.68
N ALA A 38 -13.85 -3.38 8.52
CA ALA A 38 -12.95 -2.25 8.26
C ALA A 38 -13.59 -1.27 7.27
N VAL A 39 -13.08 -0.05 7.24
CA VAL A 39 -13.61 1.05 6.42
C VAL A 39 -12.49 1.78 5.69
N ILE A 40 -12.79 2.20 4.46
CA ILE A 40 -11.91 3.10 3.70
C ILE A 40 -12.30 4.53 4.09
N VAL A 41 -11.54 5.14 5.01
CA VAL A 41 -11.80 6.49 5.54
C VAL A 41 -11.30 7.61 4.61
N TYR A 42 -10.46 7.25 3.64
CA TYR A 42 -9.93 8.16 2.64
C TYR A 42 -9.67 7.40 1.34
N SER A 43 -10.15 7.92 0.21
CA SER A 43 -9.84 7.38 -1.11
C SER A 43 -9.51 8.53 -2.05
N SER A 44 -8.41 8.44 -2.79
CA SER A 44 -8.04 9.47 -3.75
C SER A 44 -7.29 8.91 -4.94
N HIS A 45 -7.69 9.39 -6.12
CA HIS A 45 -6.83 9.37 -7.30
C HIS A 45 -5.65 10.33 -7.06
N ILE A 46 -4.44 9.94 -7.48
CA ILE A 46 -3.24 10.76 -7.38
C ILE A 46 -2.60 10.93 -8.75
N ASP A 47 -2.30 12.18 -9.11
CA ASP A 47 -1.47 12.52 -10.25
C ASP A 47 -0.05 12.84 -9.76
N LEU A 48 0.86 11.89 -9.97
CA LEU A 48 2.25 11.97 -9.53
C LEU A 48 3.12 12.90 -10.40
N GLN A 49 2.58 13.45 -11.49
CA GLN A 49 3.24 14.48 -12.28
C GLN A 49 2.94 15.90 -11.78
N CYS A 50 1.98 16.04 -10.85
CA CYS A 50 1.59 17.31 -10.24
C CYS A 50 2.01 17.34 -8.76
N ASP A 51 3.09 18.06 -8.45
CA ASP A 51 3.62 18.16 -7.07
C ASP A 51 2.58 18.71 -6.09
N GLU A 52 1.85 19.77 -6.46
CA GLU A 52 0.80 20.35 -5.61
C GLU A 52 -0.33 19.35 -5.34
N CYS A 53 -0.73 18.59 -6.37
CA CYS A 53 -1.76 17.57 -6.27
C CYS A 53 -1.31 16.43 -5.33
N THR A 54 -0.07 15.97 -5.50
CA THR A 54 0.57 14.95 -4.67
C THR A 54 0.65 15.41 -3.22
N ASN A 55 1.15 16.63 -2.97
CA ASN A 55 1.23 17.21 -1.63
C ASN A 55 -0.14 17.28 -0.96
N ARG A 56 -1.18 17.67 -1.69
CA ARG A 56 -2.55 17.73 -1.18
C ARG A 56 -3.08 16.34 -0.80
N VAL A 57 -2.82 15.32 -1.62
CA VAL A 57 -3.24 13.94 -1.32
C VAL A 57 -2.53 13.44 -0.07
N LEU A 58 -1.21 13.59 0.00
CA LEU A 58 -0.41 13.11 1.13
C LEU A 58 -0.76 13.82 2.44
N ASN A 59 -1.01 15.13 2.42
CA ASN A 59 -1.44 15.88 3.60
C ASN A 59 -2.81 15.40 4.11
N ASN A 60 -3.76 15.11 3.22
CA ASN A 60 -5.06 14.57 3.61
C ASN A 60 -4.95 13.13 4.14
N LEU A 61 -4.14 12.31 3.48
CA LEU A 61 -3.87 10.93 3.88
C LEU A 61 -3.29 10.88 5.30
N ARG A 62 -2.28 11.71 5.58
CA ARG A 62 -1.61 11.84 6.87
C ARG A 62 -2.57 12.17 8.02
N LEU A 63 -3.68 12.85 7.76
CA LEU A 63 -4.65 13.20 8.80
C LEU A 63 -5.69 12.10 9.05
N ARG A 64 -5.81 11.12 8.15
CA ARG A 64 -6.98 10.21 8.11
C ARG A 64 -6.65 8.76 8.36
N ALA A 65 -5.51 8.26 7.87
CA ALA A 65 -5.19 6.85 7.98
C ALA A 65 -3.69 6.61 8.18
N ARG A 66 -3.37 5.42 8.70
CA ARG A 66 -1.99 4.89 8.82
C ARG A 66 -1.74 3.66 7.99
N ILE A 67 -2.81 2.96 7.61
CA ILE A 67 -2.75 1.81 6.73
C ILE A 67 -3.21 2.27 5.35
N VAL A 68 -2.30 2.24 4.39
CA VAL A 68 -2.48 2.83 3.07
C VAL A 68 -2.41 1.74 2.04
N VAL A 69 -3.54 1.39 1.47
CA VAL A 69 -3.60 0.54 0.30
C VAL A 69 -3.26 1.37 -0.92
N MET A 70 -2.29 0.91 -1.70
CA MET A 70 -1.87 1.60 -2.91
C MET A 70 -2.03 0.71 -4.14
N CYS A 71 -2.61 1.29 -5.19
CA CYS A 71 -2.77 0.65 -6.49
C CYS A 71 -2.25 1.56 -7.59
N PHE A 72 -1.24 1.10 -8.31
CA PHE A 72 -0.65 1.82 -9.42
C PHE A 72 -0.49 0.86 -10.60
N ASP A 73 -0.92 1.28 -11.78
CA ASP A 73 -0.78 0.46 -12.99
C ASP A 73 0.72 0.27 -13.33
N GLU A 74 1.50 1.35 -13.21
CA GLU A 74 2.92 1.37 -13.58
C GLU A 74 3.87 1.34 -12.38
N ASN A 75 5.03 0.70 -12.55
CA ASN A 75 6.07 0.67 -11.51
C ASN A 75 6.64 2.07 -11.22
N GLU A 76 6.67 2.93 -12.24
CA GLU A 76 7.17 4.31 -12.11
C GLU A 76 6.26 5.15 -11.22
N GLN A 77 4.94 4.96 -11.34
CA GLN A 77 3.96 5.57 -10.44
C GLN A 77 4.15 5.06 -9.00
N SER A 78 4.27 3.74 -8.81
CA SER A 78 4.52 3.20 -7.46
C SER A 78 5.80 3.74 -6.85
N ASN A 79 6.89 3.80 -7.61
CA ASN A 79 8.16 4.39 -7.17
C ASN A 79 8.04 5.91 -6.90
N GLY A 80 7.32 6.65 -7.73
CA GLY A 80 7.04 8.07 -7.53
C GLY A 80 6.32 8.33 -6.21
N PHE A 81 5.28 7.54 -5.93
CA PHE A 81 4.56 7.61 -4.66
C PHE A 81 5.45 7.28 -3.46
N LEU A 82 6.27 6.21 -3.55
CA LEU A 82 7.20 5.81 -2.49
C LEU A 82 8.24 6.91 -2.20
N ARG A 83 8.74 7.60 -3.23
CA ARG A 83 9.61 8.78 -3.04
C ARG A 83 8.86 9.93 -2.37
N ALA A 84 7.63 10.20 -2.80
CA ALA A 84 6.82 11.28 -2.23
C ALA A 84 6.53 11.03 -0.74
N ILE A 85 6.14 9.83 -0.33
CA ILE A 85 5.91 9.55 1.11
C ILE A 85 7.20 9.70 1.94
N TYR A 86 8.37 9.40 1.37
CA TYR A 86 9.65 9.64 2.03
C TYR A 86 9.90 11.13 2.23
N ASP A 87 9.71 11.92 1.17
CA ASP A 87 9.92 13.37 1.20
C ASP A 87 8.92 14.08 2.15
N HIS A 88 7.74 13.50 2.38
CA HIS A 88 6.78 13.95 3.38
C HIS A 88 7.01 13.42 4.80
N GLY A 89 8.10 12.67 5.01
CA GLY A 89 8.43 12.09 6.32
C GLY A 89 7.47 11.00 6.78
N MET A 90 6.74 10.37 5.86
CA MET A 90 5.76 9.30 6.11
C MET A 90 6.35 7.89 5.90
N ALA A 91 7.58 7.80 5.40
CA ALA A 91 8.37 6.56 5.38
C ALA A 91 8.94 6.23 6.78
N ASN A 92 8.05 5.94 7.73
CA ASN A 92 8.40 5.65 9.11
C ASN A 92 7.43 4.61 9.71
N ALA A 93 7.71 4.16 10.94
CA ALA A 93 6.95 3.10 11.60
C ALA A 93 5.51 3.47 12.02
N GLU A 94 5.07 4.73 11.80
CA GLU A 94 3.69 5.16 11.97
C GLU A 94 2.80 4.69 10.81
N TYR A 95 3.37 4.39 9.63
CA TYR A 95 2.62 4.03 8.42
C TYR A 95 2.92 2.61 7.94
N VAL A 96 1.91 1.99 7.33
CA VAL A 96 2.03 0.73 6.60
C VAL A 96 1.42 0.91 5.22
N TYR A 97 2.20 0.62 4.19
CA TYR A 97 1.79 0.72 2.79
C TYR A 97 1.56 -0.68 2.24
N ILE A 98 0.39 -0.95 1.68
CA ILE A 98 0.05 -2.25 1.11
C ILE A 98 0.03 -2.09 -0.41
N ASN A 99 1.07 -2.59 -1.07
CA ASN A 99 1.15 -2.67 -2.52
C ASN A 99 0.49 -3.94 -3.01
N LEU A 100 -0.57 -3.79 -3.79
CA LEU A 100 -1.34 -4.92 -4.28
C LEU A 100 -0.99 -5.36 -5.68
N LYS A 101 0.05 -4.77 -6.28
CA LYS A 101 0.56 -5.26 -7.54
C LYS A 101 1.07 -6.71 -7.36
N PRO A 102 0.39 -7.71 -7.95
CA PRO A 102 0.94 -9.06 -8.00
C PRO A 102 2.12 -8.98 -8.96
N CYS A 103 3.32 -9.24 -8.43
CA CYS A 103 4.59 -9.32 -9.14
C CYS A 103 5.04 -8.14 -10.01
N ILE A 104 6.37 -7.97 -10.02
CA ILE A 104 7.13 -7.41 -11.14
C ILE A 104 6.97 -8.42 -12.28
N CYS A 105 5.87 -8.31 -13.01
CA CYS A 105 5.61 -9.12 -14.20
C CYS A 105 5.76 -8.28 -15.48
N ASP A 106 6.71 -7.34 -15.47
CA ASP A 106 7.50 -7.08 -16.68
C ASP A 106 8.61 -8.12 -16.72
N ALA A 107 8.27 -9.35 -17.11
CA ALA A 107 9.25 -10.39 -17.41
C ALA A 107 10.15 -10.03 -18.63
N ALA A 108 10.05 -8.81 -19.16
CA ALA A 108 10.84 -8.29 -20.27
C ALA A 108 11.87 -7.20 -19.86
N ALA A 109 11.71 -6.54 -18.71
CA ALA A 109 12.76 -5.69 -18.13
C ALA A 109 13.48 -6.52 -17.07
N THR A 110 14.68 -7.01 -17.40
CA THR A 110 15.44 -7.91 -16.54
C THR A 110 15.33 -7.50 -15.07
N ASN A 111 14.95 -8.42 -14.18
CA ASN A 111 14.89 -8.19 -12.73
C ASN A 111 16.12 -7.46 -12.16
N ASN A 112 17.23 -7.48 -12.89
CA ASN A 112 18.45 -6.74 -12.61
C ASN A 112 18.27 -5.21 -12.68
N ASP A 113 17.63 -4.64 -13.69
CA ASP A 113 17.53 -3.17 -13.86
C ASP A 113 16.61 -2.52 -12.82
N TYR A 114 15.43 -3.10 -12.59
CA TYR A 114 14.52 -2.62 -11.55
C TYR A 114 15.16 -2.73 -10.15
N MET A 115 15.78 -3.86 -9.84
CA MET A 115 16.45 -4.04 -8.55
C MET A 115 17.69 -3.15 -8.42
N GLN A 116 18.43 -2.87 -9.50
CA GLN A 116 19.50 -1.88 -9.50
C GLN A 116 18.98 -0.48 -9.20
N LYS A 117 17.86 -0.08 -9.83
CA LYS A 117 17.21 1.21 -9.59
C LYS A 117 16.74 1.34 -8.13
N VAL A 118 16.10 0.31 -7.59
CA VAL A 118 15.71 0.28 -6.17
C VAL A 118 16.96 0.31 -5.26
N ASN A 119 18.00 -0.45 -5.59
CA ASN A 119 19.21 -0.54 -4.76
C ASN A 119 20.04 0.74 -4.76
N SER A 120 19.96 1.55 -5.81
CA SER A 120 20.64 2.84 -5.93
C SER A 120 19.83 4.01 -5.37
N ASP A 121 18.53 3.84 -5.14
CA ASP A 121 17.65 4.88 -4.64
C ASP A 121 17.37 4.73 -3.14
N ARG A 122 18.11 5.51 -2.35
CA ARG A 122 17.96 5.54 -0.88
C ARG A 122 16.53 5.85 -0.43
N LYS A 123 15.80 6.73 -1.13
CA LYS A 123 14.43 7.10 -0.74
C LYS A 123 13.49 5.92 -0.90
N LEU A 124 13.60 5.23 -2.04
CA LEU A 124 12.83 4.00 -2.29
C LEU A 124 13.15 2.91 -1.28
N GLN A 125 14.43 2.69 -0.96
CA GLN A 125 14.82 1.69 0.05
C GLN A 125 14.20 1.98 1.41
N GLU A 126 14.23 3.23 1.87
CA GLU A 126 13.64 3.60 3.15
C GLU A 126 12.11 3.44 3.15
N ALA A 127 11.43 3.87 2.09
CA ALA A 127 9.98 3.73 1.95
C ALA A 127 9.53 2.26 1.86
N LEU A 128 10.30 1.41 1.17
CA LEU A 128 10.00 -0.01 0.99
C LEU A 128 10.05 -0.82 2.30
N LYS A 129 10.79 -0.35 3.32
CA LYS A 129 10.80 -1.01 4.66
C LYS A 129 9.42 -1.07 5.30
N TYR A 130 8.55 -0.13 4.94
CA TYR A 130 7.18 0.00 5.46
C TYR A 130 6.14 -0.43 4.42
N THR A 131 6.58 -1.02 3.31
CA THR A 131 5.72 -1.47 2.22
C THR A 131 5.59 -2.99 2.22
N LEU A 132 4.36 -3.46 2.26
CA LEU A 132 3.97 -4.84 2.09
C LEU A 132 3.55 -5.07 0.65
N THR A 133 4.34 -5.81 -0.12
CA THR A 133 3.93 -6.27 -1.46
C THR A 133 3.27 -7.62 -1.35
N ILE A 134 2.01 -7.72 -1.74
CA ILE A 134 1.30 -9.00 -1.81
C ILE A 134 1.63 -9.65 -3.15
N LYS A 135 2.61 -10.55 -3.14
CA LYS A 135 3.02 -11.33 -4.32
C LYS A 135 2.12 -12.56 -4.46
N ASP A 136 1.37 -12.62 -5.56
CA ASP A 136 0.61 -13.77 -6.06
C ASP A 136 -0.33 -14.51 -5.09
N VAL A 137 -1.64 -14.31 -5.31
CA VAL A 137 -2.65 -15.36 -5.12
C VAL A 137 -2.87 -16.12 -6.45
N ALA A 138 -2.23 -15.69 -7.55
CA ALA A 138 -2.52 -16.16 -8.90
C ALA A 138 -1.43 -17.09 -9.48
N LYS A 139 -1.09 -18.16 -8.75
CA LYS A 139 -0.72 -19.41 -9.43
C LYS A 139 -1.96 -20.30 -9.52
N GLY A 140 -2.79 -20.00 -10.52
CA GLY A 140 -3.76 -20.96 -11.07
C GLY A 140 -5.01 -21.26 -10.23
N VAL A 141 -5.34 -20.46 -9.21
CA VAL A 141 -6.61 -20.61 -8.49
C VAL A 141 -7.30 -19.26 -8.42
N SER A 142 -8.55 -19.20 -8.91
CA SER A 142 -9.50 -18.14 -8.61
C SER A 142 -9.95 -18.25 -7.14
N LEU A 143 -9.00 -18.17 -6.20
CA LEU A 143 -9.39 -17.96 -4.81
C LEU A 143 -9.95 -16.53 -4.73
N PRO A 144 -11.07 -16.31 -4.03
CA PRO A 144 -11.49 -14.95 -3.74
C PRO A 144 -10.34 -14.27 -3.01
N MET A 145 -9.82 -13.20 -3.62
CA MET A 145 -8.68 -12.37 -3.19
C MET A 145 -8.66 -12.12 -1.67
N VAL A 146 -9.86 -12.03 -1.09
CA VAL A 146 -10.26 -12.01 0.32
C VAL A 146 -9.39 -12.88 1.26
N PHE A 147 -9.32 -14.20 1.08
CA PHE A 147 -8.73 -15.07 2.12
C PHE A 147 -7.20 -15.05 2.16
N ALA A 148 -6.58 -14.92 0.99
CA ALA A 148 -5.12 -14.86 0.88
C ALA A 148 -4.60 -13.47 1.27
N PHE A 149 -5.36 -12.41 0.96
CA PHE A 149 -5.06 -11.05 1.41
C PHE A 149 -5.05 -10.96 2.93
N GLU A 150 -6.09 -11.46 3.59
CA GLU A 150 -6.20 -11.39 5.06
C GLU A 150 -5.06 -12.14 5.76
N SER A 151 -4.78 -13.38 5.32
CA SER A 151 -3.76 -14.23 5.95
C SER A 151 -2.35 -13.67 5.76
N GLU A 152 -2.02 -13.18 4.56
CA GLU A 152 -0.72 -12.58 4.28
C GLU A 152 -0.58 -11.21 4.95
N LEU A 153 -1.63 -10.39 4.94
CA LEU A 153 -1.65 -9.11 5.64
C LEU A 153 -1.41 -9.32 7.14
N LYS A 154 -2.15 -10.24 7.78
CA LYS A 154 -1.97 -10.56 9.20
C LYS A 154 -0.54 -11.01 9.51
N ARG A 155 0.01 -11.94 8.73
CA ARG A 155 1.36 -12.46 8.91
C ARG A 155 2.44 -11.37 8.78
N ARG A 156 2.30 -10.49 7.80
CA ARG A 156 3.23 -9.38 7.58
C ARG A 156 3.11 -8.28 8.63
N MET A 157 1.91 -8.08 9.17
CA MET A 157 1.69 -7.17 10.28
C MET A 157 2.34 -7.69 11.57
N GLU A 158 2.26 -8.99 11.83
CA GLU A 158 2.98 -9.64 12.93
C GLU A 158 4.50 -9.39 12.80
N GLU A 159 5.08 -9.62 11.62
CA GLU A 159 6.50 -9.31 11.34
C GLU A 159 6.84 -7.82 11.57
N LEU A 160 5.98 -6.89 11.17
CA LEU A 160 6.19 -5.46 11.38
C LEU A 160 6.08 -5.07 12.86
N ALA A 161 5.13 -5.66 13.59
CA ALA A 161 4.95 -5.43 15.02
C ALA A 161 6.16 -5.94 15.83
N GLU A 162 6.72 -7.09 15.47
CA GLU A 162 7.96 -7.61 16.04
C GLU A 162 9.17 -6.73 15.70
N ARG A 163 9.22 -6.18 14.49
CA ARG A 163 10.31 -5.33 14.02
C ARG A 163 10.29 -3.92 14.62
N PHE A 164 9.12 -3.43 15.00
CA PHE A 164 8.92 -2.09 15.58
C PHE A 164 8.09 -2.14 16.87
N PRO A 165 8.64 -2.73 17.96
CA PRO A 165 7.92 -2.89 19.22
C PRO A 165 7.75 -1.51 19.89
N GLY A 166 6.56 -0.91 19.74
CA GLY A 166 6.20 0.36 20.38
C GLY A 166 5.32 1.28 19.52
N THR A 167 5.36 1.14 18.19
CA THR A 167 4.70 2.11 17.29
C THR A 167 3.24 1.80 17.02
N PHE A 168 2.85 0.52 17.07
CA PHE A 168 1.50 0.08 16.65
C PHE A 168 0.54 -0.19 17.81
N LEU A 169 1.03 -0.29 19.05
CA LEU A 169 0.21 -0.69 20.21
C LEU A 169 -0.16 0.46 21.16
N GLN A 170 0.35 1.68 20.98
CA GLN A 170 0.24 2.71 22.02
C GLN A 170 -0.92 3.71 21.91
N ASN A 171 -1.70 3.79 20.82
CA ASN A 171 -2.68 4.89 20.68
C ASN A 171 -4.12 4.50 20.31
N TYR A 172 -4.58 3.29 20.62
CA TYR A 172 -6.01 2.93 20.46
C TYR A 172 -6.67 2.40 21.73
N THR A 173 -6.23 2.87 22.90
CA THR A 173 -7.04 2.78 24.12
C THR A 173 -7.71 4.14 24.37
N THR A 174 -9.02 4.18 24.06
CA THR A 174 -10.07 4.97 24.71
C THR A 174 -9.83 6.46 24.96
N VAL A 175 -10.59 7.29 24.24
CA VAL A 175 -11.38 8.39 24.84
C VAL A 175 -12.80 8.31 24.32
#